data_AF-A0A8T5NAS9-F1
#
_entry.id   AF-A0A8T5NAS9-F1
#
_cell.length_a   1.000
_cell.length_b   1.000
_cell.length_c   1.000
_cell.angle_alpha   90.00
_cell.angle_beta   90.00
_cell.angle_gamma   90.00
#
_symmetry.space_group_name_H-M   'P 1'
#
loop_
_entity.id
_entity.type
_entity.pdbx_description
1 polymer ?
#
loop_
_entity_poly.entity_id
_entity_poly.type
_entity_poly.pdbx_seq_one_letter_code
_entity_poly.pdbx_strand_id
1 'polypeptide(L)' 'MKLGRVSSGIYGLDDLMNGGFRENTVNVVRGGTGVGKTTFALQYSLFGLNRGEKVLFVSFEMSEKQILR' A
#
# COMPACT_ATOMS: atom_id res chain seq x y z
N MET A 1 -4.08 -16.36 3.92
CA MET A 1 -3.39 -15.80 2.73
C MET A 1 -3.05 -16.95 1.81
N LYS A 2 -3.22 -16.80 0.48
CA LYS A 2 -2.71 -17.78 -0.48
C LYS A 2 -1.17 -17.74 -0.46
N LEU A 3 -0.54 -18.89 -0.67
CA LEU A 3 0.93 -18.98 -0.73
C LEU A 3 1.47 -18.04 -1.83
N GLY A 4 2.49 -17.23 -1.51
CA GLY A 4 3.07 -16.28 -2.46
C GLY A 4 2.23 -15.02 -2.68
N ARG A 5 1.46 -14.57 -1.67
CA ARG A 5 0.65 -13.35 -1.73
C ARG A 5 0.83 -12.49 -0.48
N VAL A 6 0.95 -11.18 -0.71
CA VAL A 6 0.98 -10.14 0.32
C VAL A 6 -0.38 -9.44 0.34
N SER A 7 -1.05 -9.46 1.49
CA SER A 7 -2.31 -8.74 1.68
C SER A 7 -2.10 -7.24 1.53
N SER A 8 -3.02 -6.55 0.86
CA SER A 8 -2.98 -5.09 0.74
C SER A 8 -3.38 -4.36 2.02
N GLY A 9 -4.11 -5.04 2.92
CA GLY A 9 -4.72 -4.41 4.09
C GLY A 9 -5.87 -3.45 3.77
N ILE A 10 -6.23 -3.28 2.50
CA ILE A 10 -7.28 -2.37 2.05
C ILE A 10 -8.59 -3.15 1.94
N TYR A 11 -9.62 -2.65 2.63
CA TYR A 11 -10.92 -3.31 2.69
C TYR A 11 -11.49 -3.62 1.28
N GLY A 12 -11.85 -4.88 1.07
CA GLY A 12 -12.42 -5.40 -0.18
C GLY A 12 -11.44 -5.56 -1.35
N LEU A 13 -10.23 -4.97 -1.30
CA LEU A 13 -9.31 -5.02 -2.43
C LEU A 13 -8.68 -6.40 -2.62
N ASP A 14 -8.31 -7.07 -1.53
CA ASP A 14 -7.66 -8.39 -1.61
C ASP A 14 -8.58 -9.42 -2.29
N ASP A 15 -9.88 -9.36 -2.04
CA ASP A 15 -10.87 -10.24 -2.66
C ASP A 15 -10.93 -10.03 -4.18
N LEU A 16 -10.89 -8.76 -4.62
CA LEU A 16 -10.82 -8.40 -6.04
C LEU A 16 -9.50 -8.88 -6.69
N MET A 17 -8.41 -8.95 -5.92
CA MET A 17 -7.09 -9.36 -6.39
C MET A 17 -6.78 -10.84 -6.19
N ASN A 18 -7.77 -11.66 -5.81
CA ASN A 18 -7.59 -13.09 -5.50
C ASN A 18 -6.56 -13.35 -4.37
N GLY A 19 -6.57 -12.50 -3.34
CA GLY A 19 -5.79 -12.63 -2.11
C GLY A 19 -4.60 -11.69 -1.98
N GLY A 20 -4.58 -10.57 -2.70
CA GLY A 20 -3.55 -9.52 -2.56
C GLY A 20 -2.49 -9.50 -3.66
N PHE A 21 -1.39 -8.79 -3.41
CA PHE A 21 -0.26 -8.65 -4.32
C PHE A 21 0.59 -9.91 -4.40
N ARG A 22 1.33 -10.09 -5.49
CA ARG A 22 2.34 -11.17 -5.59
C ARG A 22 3.57 -10.80 -4.77
N GLU A 23 4.07 -11.75 -3.96
CA GLU A 23 5.35 -11.58 -3.25
C GLU A 23 6.51 -11.33 -4.23
N ASN A 24 7.51 -10.57 -3.80
CA ASN A 24 8.73 -10.27 -4.56
C ASN A 24 8.47 -9.64 -5.94
N THR A 25 7.46 -8.77 -6.03
CA THR A 25 7.14 -8.04 -7.27
C THR A 25 7.12 -6.53 -7.04
N VAL A 26 7.36 -5.78 -8.12
CA VAL A 26 7.13 -4.34 -8.17
C VAL A 26 5.70 -4.10 -8.67
N ASN A 27 4.91 -3.34 -7.92
CA ASN A 27 3.52 -3.03 -8.25
C ASN A 27 3.40 -1.53 -8.55
N VAL A 28 2.60 -1.18 -9.56
CA VAL A 28 2.36 0.21 -9.97
C VAL A 28 0.90 0.58 -9.76
N VAL A 29 0.67 1.64 -8.99
CA VAL A 29 -0.68 2.21 -8.79
C VAL A 29 -0.80 3.47 -9.65
N ARG A 30 -1.64 3.42 -10.67
CA ARG A 30 -1.84 4.51 -11.64
C ARG A 30 -3.27 5.04 -11.60
N GLY A 31 -3.42 6.35 -11.74
CA GLY A 31 -4.71 7.03 -11.82
C GLY A 31 -4.56 8.55 -11.85
N GLY A 32 -5.64 9.26 -12.20
CA GLY A 32 -5.67 10.72 -12.27
C GLY A 32 -5.40 11.41 -10.93
N THR A 33 -5.20 12.73 -10.93
CA THR A 33 -5.02 13.51 -9.70
C THR A 33 -6.26 13.41 -8.81
N GLY A 34 -6.07 13.34 -7.48
CA GLY A 34 -7.17 13.31 -6.52
C GLY A 34 -7.88 11.96 -6.33
N VAL A 35 -7.56 10.91 -7.11
CA VAL A 35 -8.24 9.59 -7.00
C VAL A 35 -7.78 8.71 -5.83
N GLY A 36 -6.97 9.25 -4.90
CA GLY A 36 -6.58 8.52 -3.69
C GLY A 36 -5.29 7.69 -3.77
N LYS A 37 -4.41 7.88 -4.77
CA LYS A 37 -3.14 7.13 -4.89
C LYS A 37 -2.24 7.23 -3.65
N THR A 38 -2.08 8.43 -3.10
CA THR A 38 -1.28 8.63 -1.88
C THR A 38 -1.94 7.94 -0.69
N THR A 39 -3.26 8.08 -0.55
CA THR A 39 -4.03 7.36 0.48
C THR A 39 -3.86 5.86 0.37
N PHE A 40 -3.91 5.31 -0.85
CA PHE A 40 -3.65 3.90 -1.11
C PHE A 40 -2.27 3.47 -0.59
N ALA A 41 -1.21 4.20 -0.98
CA ALA A 41 0.15 3.90 -0.57
C ALA A 41 0.31 3.96 0.96
N LEU A 42 -0.26 4.98 1.60
CA LEU A 42 -0.23 5.14 3.05
C LEU A 42 -0.98 4.01 3.78
N GLN A 43 -2.16 3.61 3.31
CA GLN A 43 -2.92 2.49 3.91
C GLN A 43 -2.14 1.18 3.83
N TYR A 44 -1.54 0.89 2.68
CA TYR A 44 -0.69 -0.29 2.51
C TYR A 44 0.54 -0.25 3.43
N SER A 45 1.20 0.90 3.52
CA SER A 45 2.34 1.13 4.42
C SER A 45 1.96 0.96 5.89
N LEU A 46 0.86 1.56 6.33
CA LEU A 46 0.37 1.45 7.71
C LEU A 46 -0.02 0.01 8.06
N PHE A 47 -0.62 -0.73 7.11
CA PHE A 47 -0.92 -2.14 7.31
C PHE A 47 0.35 -2.97 7.58
N GLY A 48 1.41 -2.78 6.78
CA GLY A 48 2.70 -3.43 7.03
C GLY A 48 3.31 -3.05 8.38
N LEU A 49 3.33 -1.76 8.72
CA LEU A 49 3.83 -1.26 10.00
C LEU A 49 3.10 -1.89 11.21
N ASN A 50 1.77 -1.99 11.14
CA ASN A 50 0.94 -2.59 12.20
C ASN A 50 1.20 -4.09 12.39
N ARG A 51 1.83 -4.74 11.41
CA ARG A 51 2.24 -6.16 11.46
C ARG A 51 3.70 -6.33 11.89
N GLY A 52 4.39 -5.23 12.21
CA GLY A 52 5.81 -5.23 12.56
C GLY A 52 6.75 -5.30 11.36
N GLU A 53 6.25 -5.08 10.13
CA GLU A 53 7.08 -5.04 8.94
C GLU A 53 7.84 -3.71 8.85
N LYS A 54 9.04 -3.74 8.29
CA LYS A 54 9.82 -2.52 8.02
C LYS A 54 9.31 -1.89 6.74
N VAL A 55 8.94 -0.60 6.81
CA VAL A 55 8.42 0.15 5.67
C VAL A 55 9.27 1.38 5.41
N LEU A 56 9.66 1.57 4.15
CA LEU A 56 10.26 2.80 3.65
C LEU A 56 9.24 3.51 2.75
N PHE A 57 8.85 4.73 3.13
CA PHE A 57 7.98 5.57 2.32
C PHE A 57 8.79 6.73 1.74
N VAL A 58 8.90 6.78 0.41
CA VAL A 58 9.62 7.85 -0.31
C VAL A 58 8.60 8.71 -1.03
N SER A 59 8.68 10.01 -0.84
CA SER A 59 7.77 11.00 -1.41
C SER A 59 8.56 12.16 -2.03
N PHE A 60 8.12 12.59 -3.21
CA PHE A 60 8.64 13.78 -3.90
C PHE A 60 7.69 14.98 -3.84
N GLU A 61 6.42 14.75 -3.46
CA GLU A 61 5.35 15.76 -3.51
C GLU A 61 4.90 16.23 -2.12
N MET A 62 5.03 15.36 -1.10
CA MET A 62 4.59 15.64 0.27
C MET A 62 5.76 15.57 1.23
N SER A 63 5.81 16.53 2.16
CA SER A 63 6.74 16.52 3.29
C SER A 63 6.41 15.44 4.30
N GLU A 64 7.41 15.03 5.08
CA GLU A 64 7.26 14.08 6.19
C GLU A 64 6.13 14.50 7.14
N LYS A 65 6.06 15.78 7.51
CA LYS A 65 5.03 16.30 8.41
C LYS A 65 3.62 16.15 7.84
N GLN A 66 3.45 16.23 6.51
CA GLN A 66 2.14 16.01 5.88
C GLN A 66 1.76 14.53 5.82
N ILE A 67 2.75 13.64 5.79
CA ILE A 67 2.56 12.19 5.76
C ILE A 67 2.26 11.64 7.16
N LEU A 68 2.93 12.14 8.19
CA LEU A 68 2.80 11.68 9.58
C LEU A 68 1.64 12.32 10.35
N ARG A 69 0.90 13.23 9.72
CA ARG A 69 -0.22 13.93 10.35
C ARG A 69 -1.46 13.04 10.47
#